data_AF-A0A0D2M480-F1
#
_entry.id   AF-A0A0D2M480-F1
#
_cell.length_a   1.000
_cell.length_b   1.000
_cell.length_c   1.000
_cell.angle_alpha   90.00
_cell.angle_beta   90.00
_cell.angle_gamma   90.00
#
_symmetry.space_group_name_H-M   'P 1'
#
loop_
_entity.id
_entity.type
_entity.pdbx_description
1 polymer ?
#
loop_
_entity_poly.entity_id
_entity_poly.type
_entity_poly.pdbx_seq_one_letter_code
_entity_poly.pdbx_strand_id
1 'polypeptide(L)' 'LNQCPPEVIRRFINRSWRFMSAYRKGLTGKVAAWAVRKQSKHRVVTERAMMSIEAVLN' A
#
# COMPACT_ATOMS: atom_id res chain seq x y z
N LEU A 1 0.16 -23.10 -16.43
CA LEU A 1 0.88 -21.80 -16.42
C LEU A 1 0.08 -20.64 -17.01
N ASN A 2 -0.79 -20.84 -18.03
CA ASN A 2 -1.56 -19.75 -18.66
C ASN A 2 -2.96 -19.49 -18.07
N GLN A 3 -3.26 -19.99 -16.86
CA GLN A 3 -4.60 -19.85 -16.26
C GLN A 3 -4.86 -18.46 -15.69
N CYS A 4 -3.80 -17.72 -15.32
CA CYS A 4 -3.92 -16.39 -14.75
C CYS A 4 -3.32 -15.38 -15.73
N PRO A 5 -4.12 -14.44 -16.23
CA PRO A 5 -3.61 -13.41 -17.13
C PRO A 5 -2.46 -12.59 -16.49
N PRO A 6 -1.40 -12.24 -17.24
CA PRO A 6 -0.23 -11.53 -16.69
C PRO A 6 -0.58 -10.20 -16.00
N GLU A 7 -1.63 -9.51 -16.45
CA GLU A 7 -2.09 -8.28 -15.84
C GLU A 7 -2.69 -8.47 -14.43
N VAL A 8 -3.23 -9.66 -14.14
CA VAL A 8 -3.73 -10.02 -12.80
C VAL A 8 -2.54 -10.23 -11.87
N ILE A 9 -1.53 -10.98 -12.32
CA ILE A 9 -0.29 -11.20 -11.57
C ILE A 9 0.39 -9.86 -11.28
N ARG A 10 0.51 -8.98 -12.28
CA ARG A 10 1.08 -7.64 -12.12
C ARG A 10 0.28 -6.79 -11.14
N ARG A 11 -1.06 -6.80 -11.22
CA ARG A 11 -1.92 -6.08 -10.26
C ARG A 11 -1.74 -6.58 -8.83
N PHE A 12 -1.69 -7.90 -8.66
CA PHE A 12 -1.49 -8.54 -7.35
C PHE A 12 -0.13 -8.16 -6.75
N ILE A 13 0.97 -8.37 -7.49
CA ILE A 13 2.33 -8.05 -7.01
C ILE A 13 2.43 -6.56 -6.63
N ASN A 14 1.94 -5.66 -7.49
CA ASN A 14 1.96 -4.23 -7.20
C ASN A 14 1.15 -3.86 -5.95
N ARG A 15 -0.01 -4.49 -5.74
CA ARG A 15 -0.84 -4.29 -4.55
C ARG A 15 -0.12 -4.78 -3.30
N SER A 16 0.47 -5.98 -3.36
CA SER A 16 1.23 -6.58 -2.26
C SER A 16 2.44 -5.73 -1.88
N TRP A 17 3.17 -5.19 -2.86
CA TRP A 17 4.30 -4.28 -2.61
C TRP A 17 3.91 -3.01 -1.86
N ARG A 18 2.76 -2.41 -2.18
CA ARG A 18 2.27 -1.22 -1.45
C ARG A 18 1.94 -1.56 0.01
N PHE A 19 1.33 -2.72 0.26
CA PHE A 19 1.08 -3.19 1.63
C PHE A 19 2.37 -3.47 2.38
N MET A 20 3.34 -4.14 1.75
CA MET A 20 4.67 -4.36 2.35
C MET A 20 5.37 -3.04 2.70
N SER A 21 5.24 -2.02 1.85
CA SER A 21 5.73 -0.67 2.17
C SER A 21 5.02 -0.07 3.39
N ALA A 22 3.70 -0.25 3.53
CA ALA A 22 2.96 0.25 4.69
C ALA A 22 3.39 -0.46 5.99
N TYR A 23 3.53 -1.79 5.93
CA TYR A 23 3.95 -2.60 7.08
C TYR A 23 5.38 -2.27 7.55
N ARG A 24 6.31 -2.07 6.62
CA ARG A 24 7.68 -1.62 6.94
C ARG A 24 7.73 -0.26 7.62
N LYS A 25 6.65 0.53 7.53
CA LYS A 25 6.50 1.84 8.16
C LYS A 25 5.65 1.79 9.43
N GLY A 26 5.37 0.58 9.95
CA GLY A 26 4.61 0.39 11.19
C GLY A 26 3.09 0.52 11.05
N LEU A 27 2.57 0.77 9.85
CA LEU A 27 1.12 0.82 9.65
C LEU A 27 0.53 -0.59 9.67
N THR A 28 -0.59 -0.81 10.35
CA THR A 28 -1.29 -2.10 10.38
C THR A 28 -2.79 -1.92 10.16
N GLY A 29 -3.49 -3.04 9.92
CA GLY A 29 -4.95 -3.11 9.85
C GLY A 29 -5.60 -2.07 8.92
N LYS A 30 -6.58 -1.34 9.47
CA LYS A 30 -7.38 -0.34 8.73
C LYS A 30 -6.53 0.85 8.27
N VAL A 31 -5.52 1.24 9.04
CA VAL A 31 -4.64 2.38 8.71
C VAL A 31 -3.76 2.04 7.51
N ALA A 32 -3.17 0.83 7.47
CA ALA A 32 -2.43 0.35 6.31
C ALA A 32 -3.32 0.28 5.05
N ALA A 33 -4.54 -0.25 5.17
CA ALA A 33 -5.48 -0.33 4.05
C ALA A 33 -5.85 1.06 3.51
N TRP A 34 -6.06 2.05 4.41
CA TRP A 34 -6.32 3.43 4.03
C TRP A 34 -5.12 4.07 3.31
N ALA A 35 -3.92 3.91 3.86
CA ALA A 35 -2.69 4.46 3.28
C ALA A 35 -2.44 3.92 1.87
N VAL A 36 -2.57 2.60 1.67
CA VAL A 36 -2.41 1.95 0.36
C VAL A 36 -3.48 2.40 -0.64
N ARG A 37 -4.71 2.68 -0.18
CA ARG A 37 -5.77 3.21 -1.03
C ARG A 37 -5.49 4.66 -1.46
N LYS A 38 -5.05 5.50 -0.52
CA LYS A 38 -4.67 6.90 -0.78
C LYS A 38 -3.47 6.98 -1.74
N GLN A 39 -2.50 6.09 -1.58
CA GLN A 39 -1.28 6.01 -2.38
C GLN A 39 -1.38 5.04 -3.58
N SER A 40 -2.58 4.84 -4.13
CA SER A 40 -2.81 3.84 -5.19
C SER A 40 -2.09 4.14 -6.52
N LYS A 41 -1.75 5.41 -6.77
CA LYS A 41 -0.94 5.86 -7.92
C LYS A 41 0.57 5.73 -7.68
N HIS A 42 0.99 5.54 -6.42
CA HIS A 42 2.38 5.36 -6.04
C HIS A 42 2.66 3.88 -5.74
N ARG A 43 3.92 3.47 -5.89
CA ARG A 43 4.34 2.08 -5.59
C ARG A 43 4.63 1.88 -4.09
N VAL A 44 4.80 2.96 -3.35
CA VAL A 44 5.26 3.00 -1.96
C VAL A 44 4.39 4.01 -1.21
N VAL A 45 4.12 3.75 0.07
CA VAL A 45 3.49 4.75 0.95
C VAL A 45 4.51 5.87 1.17
N THR A 46 4.21 7.11 0.79
CA THR A 46 5.17 8.23 0.89
C THR A 46 5.30 8.75 2.32
N GLU A 47 6.42 9.39 2.67
CA GLU A 47 6.58 10.03 3.99
C GLU A 47 5.51 11.08 4.26
N ARG A 48 5.11 11.84 3.22
CA ARG A 48 3.99 12.78 3.32
C ARG A 48 2.68 12.09 3.73
N ALA A 49 2.45 10.86 3.26
CA ALA A 49 1.30 10.08 3.66
C ALA A 49 1.39 9.66 5.13
N MET A 50 2.59 9.28 5.60
CA MET A 50 2.85 8.92 7.00
C MET A 50 2.59 10.10 7.93
N MET A 51 3.15 11.28 7.63
CA MET A 51 2.92 12.49 8.41
C MET A 51 1.43 12.85 8.51
N SER A 52 0.67 12.67 7.43
CA SER A 52 -0.78 12.94 7.43
C SER A 52 -1.56 11.95 8.31
N ILE A 53 -1.06 10.73 8.48
CA ILE A 53 -1.67 9.70 9.34
C ILE A 53 -1.32 9.97 10.79
N GLU A 54 -0.06 10.28 11.09
CA GLU A 54 0.41 10.63 12.44
C GLU A 54 -0.32 11.86 13.00
N ALA A 55 -0.51 12.89 12.17
CA ALA A 55 -1.24 14.10 12.57
C ALA A 55 -2.72 13.89 12.91
N VAL A 56 -3.31 12.74 12.55
CA VAL A 56 -4.70 12.38 12.90
C VAL A 56 -4.73 11.45 14.14
N LEU A 57 -3.63 10.78 14.43
CA LEU A 57 -3.51 9.84 15.56
C LEU A 57 -3.01 10.51 16.84
N ASN A 58 -2.23 11.60 16.71
CA ASN A 58 -1.80 12.47 17.80
C ASN A 58 -2.79 13.62 18.00
#